data_AF-A0A7S0JJC2-F1
#
_entry.id   AF-A0A7S0JJC2-F1
#
_cell.length_a   1.000
_cell.length_b   1.000
_cell.length_c   1.000
_cell.angle_alpha   90.00
_cell.angle_beta   90.00
_cell.angle_gamma   90.00
#
_symmetry.space_group_name_H-M   'P 1'
#
loop_
_entity.id
_entity.type
_entity.pdbx_description
1 polymer ?
#
loop_
_entity_poly.entity_id
_entity_poly.type
_entity_poly.pdbx_seq_one_letter_code
_entity_poly.pdbx_strand_id
1 'polypeptide(L)'
;ATGSKSARLEKALGASFPETEHFFGLENFGNTCYCNSVLQALYYCKPMRERCLEFSLENANSAEDDLLSCLCDLFRTISSQKRRCGVHAPKRFVGKLRHVNELFNNHMHQDAHEFLNYLLNEAADLLEKRNKKAEENNGGDKSDGGSGSGSGGGG
;
A
#
# COMPACT_ATOMS: atom_id res chain seq x y z
N ALA A 1 4.19 -26.79 4.35
CA ALA A 1 5.59 -27.23 4.55
C ALA A 1 6.64 -26.09 4.42
N THR A 2 6.29 -24.83 4.74
CA THR A 2 7.10 -23.64 4.35
C THR A 2 8.03 -23.10 5.43
N GLY A 3 7.90 -23.52 6.69
CA GLY A 3 8.67 -22.96 7.82
C GLY A 3 10.17 -23.31 7.88
N SER A 4 10.59 -24.41 7.25
CA SER A 4 11.97 -24.92 7.36
C SER A 4 12.97 -24.24 6.40
N LYS A 5 12.50 -23.71 5.26
CA LYS A 5 13.39 -23.12 4.25
C LYS A 5 13.82 -21.69 4.58
N SER A 6 12.94 -20.88 5.18
CA SER A 6 13.25 -19.48 5.49
C SER A 6 14.38 -19.32 6.50
N ALA A 7 14.48 -20.20 7.50
CA ALA A 7 15.61 -20.21 8.45
C ALA A 7 16.96 -20.56 7.80
N ARG A 8 16.96 -21.15 6.59
CA ARG A 8 18.20 -21.49 5.88
C ARG A 8 18.91 -20.25 5.35
N LEU A 9 18.17 -19.23 4.93
CA LEU A 9 18.76 -18.00 4.38
C LEU A 9 19.50 -17.23 5.48
N GLU A 10 18.83 -17.02 6.62
CA GLU A 10 19.44 -16.40 7.79
C GLU A 10 20.68 -17.17 8.28
N LYS A 11 20.57 -18.49 8.37
CA LYS A 11 21.71 -19.35 8.74
C LYS A 11 22.86 -19.30 7.73
N ALA A 12 22.57 -19.23 6.43
CA ALA A 12 23.58 -19.22 5.38
C ALA A 12 24.35 -17.90 5.31
N LEU A 13 23.68 -16.77 5.59
CA LEU A 13 24.31 -15.45 5.59
C LEU A 13 25.02 -15.14 6.91
N GLY A 14 24.58 -15.72 8.04
CA GLY A 14 25.23 -15.57 9.34
C GLY A 14 25.42 -14.09 9.72
N ALA A 15 26.66 -13.68 9.97
CA ALA A 15 27.00 -12.29 10.33
C ALA A 15 26.77 -11.28 9.19
N SER A 16 26.67 -11.73 7.94
CA SER A 16 26.37 -10.88 6.78
C SER A 16 24.87 -10.67 6.56
N PHE A 17 24.02 -11.24 7.42
CA PHE A 17 22.58 -11.02 7.33
C PHE A 17 22.23 -9.58 7.74
N PRO A 18 21.60 -8.77 6.86
CA PRO A 18 21.31 -7.37 7.18
C PRO A 18 20.34 -7.26 8.36
N GLU A 19 20.70 -6.49 9.38
CA GLU A 19 19.95 -6.43 10.65
C GLU A 19 18.55 -5.85 10.49
N THR A 20 18.38 -4.90 9.58
CA THR A 20 17.12 -4.16 9.37
C THR A 20 16.23 -4.79 8.30
N GLU A 21 16.69 -5.81 7.58
CA GLU A 21 15.96 -6.39 6.46
C GLU A 21 15.17 -7.63 6.84
N HIS A 22 14.01 -7.75 6.20
CA HIS A 22 13.10 -8.87 6.33
C HIS A 22 12.94 -9.54 4.97
N PHE A 23 13.23 -10.85 4.88
CA PHE A 23 13.11 -11.65 3.66
C PHE A 23 11.95 -12.63 3.77
N PHE A 24 10.79 -12.22 3.27
CA PHE A 24 9.58 -13.03 3.28
C PHE A 24 9.15 -13.37 1.87
N GLY A 25 9.09 -14.65 1.55
CA GLY A 25 8.40 -15.10 0.35
C GLY A 25 6.89 -14.87 0.47
N LEU A 26 6.19 -14.81 -0.66
CA LEU A 26 4.73 -14.68 -0.68
C LEU A 26 4.08 -16.01 -1.08
N GLU A 27 3.07 -16.43 -0.31
CA GLU A 27 2.25 -17.60 -0.65
C GLU A 27 1.49 -17.35 -1.96
N ASN A 28 1.36 -18.40 -2.78
CA ASN A 28 0.66 -18.34 -4.06
C ASN A 28 -0.77 -18.86 -3.89
N PHE A 29 -1.77 -18.12 -4.38
CA PHE A 29 -3.19 -18.44 -4.24
C PHE A 29 -3.84 -18.83 -5.57
N GLY A 30 -3.18 -19.72 -6.31
CA GLY A 30 -3.58 -20.14 -7.65
C GLY A 30 -3.16 -19.11 -8.69
N ASN A 31 -2.07 -19.40 -9.41
CA ASN A 31 -1.54 -18.59 -10.51
C ASN A 31 -1.24 -17.11 -10.17
N THR A 32 -1.06 -16.75 -8.89
CA THR A 32 -0.74 -15.39 -8.44
C THR A 32 0.76 -15.07 -8.42
N CYS A 33 1.59 -15.89 -9.08
CA CYS A 33 3.05 -15.68 -9.08
C CYS A 33 3.47 -14.37 -9.76
N TYR A 34 2.75 -13.93 -10.80
CA TYR A 34 2.97 -12.63 -11.47
C TYR A 34 2.85 -11.47 -10.47
N CYS A 35 1.83 -11.52 -9.62
CA CYS A 35 1.58 -10.54 -8.58
C CYS A 35 2.66 -10.61 -7.51
N ASN A 36 2.96 -11.82 -7.02
CA ASN A 36 4.00 -12.02 -6.00
C ASN A 36 5.37 -11.51 -6.46
N SER A 37 5.77 -11.74 -7.71
CA SER A 37 7.05 -11.25 -8.23
C SER A 37 7.12 -9.73 -8.31
N VAL A 38 6.04 -9.07 -8.73
CA VAL A 38 5.98 -7.60 -8.79
C VAL A 38 5.97 -6.99 -7.40
N LEU A 39 5.20 -7.54 -6.45
CA LEU A 39 5.19 -7.10 -5.06
C LEU A 39 6.56 -7.20 -4.40
N GLN A 40 7.31 -8.28 -4.66
CA GLN A 40 8.68 -8.44 -4.19
C GLN A 40 9.60 -7.38 -4.80
N ALA A 41 9.53 -7.14 -6.12
CA ALA A 41 10.34 -6.13 -6.77
C ALA A 41 10.08 -4.73 -6.18
N LEU A 42 8.81 -4.34 -6.01
CA LEU A 42 8.42 -3.06 -5.42
C LEU A 42 8.84 -2.94 -3.96
N TYR A 43 8.74 -4.01 -3.17
CA TYR A 43 9.18 -4.01 -1.76
C TYR A 43 10.69 -3.77 -1.62
N TYR A 44 11.51 -4.28 -2.56
CA TYR A 44 12.96 -4.05 -2.54
C TYR A 44 13.40 -2.78 -3.27
N CYS A 45 12.47 -2.05 -3.92
CA CYS A 45 12.68 -0.65 -4.29
C CYS A 45 12.60 0.21 -3.02
N LYS A 46 13.74 0.43 -2.36
CA LYS A 46 13.83 1.13 -1.07
C LYS A 46 12.98 2.42 -0.98
N PRO A 47 13.03 3.36 -1.94
CA PRO A 47 12.21 4.57 -1.89
C PRO A 47 10.69 4.27 -1.88
N MET A 48 10.23 3.29 -2.65
CA MET A 48 8.82 2.89 -2.69
C MET A 48 8.40 2.29 -1.34
N ARG A 49 9.21 1.37 -0.80
CA ARG A 49 8.94 0.74 0.49
C ARG A 49 8.85 1.77 1.61
N GLU A 50 9.82 2.68 1.71
CA GLU A 50 9.84 3.71 2.76
C GLU A 50 8.58 4.58 2.71
N ARG A 51 8.18 5.03 1.51
CA ARG A 51 6.95 5.81 1.34
C ARG A 51 5.68 5.04 1.70
N CYS A 52 5.61 3.75 1.37
CA CYS A 52 4.50 2.90 1.80
C CYS A 52 4.42 2.74 3.33
N LEU A 53 5.57 2.62 4.00
CA LEU A 53 5.63 2.50 5.46
C LEU A 53 5.19 3.80 6.14
N GLU A 54 5.68 4.94 5.68
CA GLU A 54 5.24 6.28 6.13
C GLU A 54 3.72 6.44 5.96
N PHE A 55 3.23 6.17 4.75
CA PHE A 55 1.80 6.27 4.43
C PHE A 55 0.93 5.39 5.34
N SER A 56 1.34 4.15 5.61
CA SER A 56 0.61 3.23 6.49
C SER A 56 0.57 3.70 7.95
N LEU A 57 1.58 4.46 8.40
CA LEU A 57 1.60 5.06 9.74
C LEU A 57 0.71 6.31 9.81
N GLU A 58 0.84 7.22 8.85
CA GLU A 58 0.03 8.45 8.74
C GLU A 58 -1.47 8.14 8.65
N ASN A 59 -1.81 7.04 7.99
CA ASN A 59 -3.18 6.62 7.73
C ASN A 59 -3.64 5.46 8.63
N ALA A 60 -2.94 5.17 9.73
CA ALA A 60 -3.26 4.02 10.59
C ALA A 60 -4.68 4.04 11.17
N ASN A 61 -5.25 5.24 11.35
CA ASN A 61 -6.62 5.45 11.84
C ASN A 61 -7.64 5.71 10.72
N SER A 62 -7.21 5.66 9.45
CA SER A 62 -8.10 5.87 8.32
C SER A 62 -8.99 4.64 8.11
N ALA A 63 -10.27 4.88 7.80
CA ALA A 63 -11.21 3.82 7.43
C ALA A 63 -11.08 3.37 5.96
N GLU A 64 -10.14 3.95 5.20
CA GLU A 64 -9.99 3.71 3.76
C GLU A 64 -9.44 2.30 3.48
N ASP A 65 -10.29 1.44 2.90
CA ASP A 65 -9.96 0.07 2.51
C ASP A 65 -9.87 -0.05 0.97
N ASP A 66 -8.79 0.48 0.40
CA ASP A 66 -8.50 0.45 -1.03
C ASP A 66 -7.23 -0.37 -1.34
N LEU A 67 -6.88 -0.49 -2.63
CA LEU A 67 -5.73 -1.29 -3.05
C LEU A 67 -4.41 -0.72 -2.54
N LEU A 68 -4.30 0.61 -2.46
CA LEU A 68 -3.12 1.31 -1.94
C LEU A 68 -2.93 1.04 -0.44
N SER A 69 -3.98 1.14 0.38
CA SER A 69 -3.89 0.82 1.80
C SER A 69 -3.53 -0.66 2.01
N CYS A 70 -4.08 -1.56 1.18
CA CYS A 70 -3.69 -2.97 1.19
C CYS A 70 -2.21 -3.21 0.85
N LEU A 71 -1.66 -2.48 -0.12
CA LEU A 71 -0.25 -2.57 -0.51
C LEU A 71 0.66 -2.10 0.63
N CYS A 72 0.38 -0.90 1.15
CA CYS A 72 1.18 -0.29 2.22
C CYS A 72 1.13 -1.15 3.50
N ASP A 73 -0.03 -1.69 3.84
CA ASP A 73 -0.17 -2.59 4.98
C ASP A 73 0.54 -3.92 4.79
N LEU A 74 0.57 -4.48 3.57
CA LEU A 74 1.36 -5.66 3.27
C LEU A 74 2.85 -5.39 3.53
N PHE A 75 3.38 -4.27 3.04
CA PHE A 75 4.78 -3.90 3.24
C PHE A 75 5.08 -3.69 4.73
N ARG A 76 4.23 -2.95 5.45
CA ARG A 76 4.34 -2.79 6.91
C ARG A 76 4.30 -4.12 7.65
N THR A 77 3.44 -5.04 7.22
CA THR A 77 3.30 -6.35 7.87
C THR A 77 4.54 -7.20 7.67
N ILE A 78 5.22 -7.10 6.52
CA ILE A 78 6.49 -7.79 6.27
C ILE A 78 7.62 -7.15 7.10
N SER A 79 7.72 -5.82 7.10
CA SER A 79 8.80 -5.09 7.79
C SER A 79 8.69 -5.11 9.32
N SER A 80 7.50 -5.43 9.87
CA SER A 80 7.27 -5.52 11.32
C SER A 80 7.32 -6.96 11.88
N GLN A 81 7.68 -7.95 11.06
CA GLN A 81 7.75 -9.34 11.52
C GLN A 81 8.83 -9.52 12.59
N LYS A 82 8.52 -10.26 13.66
CA LYS A 82 9.53 -10.63 14.67
C LYS A 82 10.64 -11.51 14.11
N ARG A 83 10.33 -12.31 13.09
CA ARG A 83 11.31 -13.15 12.40
C ARG A 83 11.82 -12.40 11.18
N ARG A 84 13.11 -12.56 10.88
CA ARG A 84 13.72 -11.90 9.72
C ARG A 84 13.53 -12.66 8.41
N CYS A 85 13.19 -13.94 8.47
CA CYS A 85 12.88 -14.75 7.31
C CYS A 85 11.56 -15.52 7.47
N GLY A 86 10.79 -15.63 6.39
CA GLY A 86 9.56 -16.40 6.43
C GLY A 86 8.83 -16.53 5.11
N VAL A 87 7.57 -16.92 5.22
CA VAL A 87 6.58 -16.82 4.14
C VAL A 87 5.40 -16.05 4.72
N HIS A 88 4.92 -15.06 3.98
CA HIS A 88 3.74 -14.27 4.32
C HIS A 88 2.63 -14.54 3.29
N ALA A 89 1.38 -14.52 3.76
CA ALA A 89 0.20 -14.81 2.96
C ALA A 89 -0.50 -13.48 2.59
N PRO A 90 -0.35 -12.95 1.35
CA PRO A 90 -0.91 -11.63 0.97
C PRO A 90 -2.43 -11.66 0.70
N LYS A 91 -3.21 -12.34 1.55
CA LYS A 91 -4.65 -12.61 1.33
C LYS A 91 -5.47 -11.34 1.17
N ARG A 92 -5.22 -10.33 2.01
CA ARG A 92 -5.97 -9.06 1.97
C ARG A 92 -5.71 -8.31 0.65
N PHE A 93 -4.44 -8.19 0.25
CA PHE A 93 -4.08 -7.55 -1.01
C PHE A 93 -4.66 -8.29 -2.21
N VAL A 94 -4.48 -9.61 -2.29
CA VAL A 94 -5.01 -10.42 -3.41
C VAL A 94 -6.54 -10.38 -3.46
N GLY A 95 -7.20 -10.43 -2.31
CA GLY A 95 -8.66 -10.29 -2.22
C GLY A 95 -9.14 -8.93 -2.72
N LYS A 96 -8.47 -7.84 -2.32
CA LYS A 96 -8.79 -6.49 -2.79
C LYS A 96 -8.55 -6.36 -4.29
N LEU A 97 -7.40 -6.82 -4.80
CA LEU A 97 -7.06 -6.80 -6.23
C LEU A 97 -8.14 -7.48 -7.09
N ARG A 98 -8.56 -8.69 -6.70
CA ARG A 98 -9.62 -9.44 -7.38
C ARG A 98 -10.97 -8.74 -7.32
N HIS A 99 -11.23 -7.98 -6.27
CA HIS A 99 -12.47 -7.24 -6.12
C HIS A 99 -12.51 -5.98 -6.99
N VAL A 100 -11.40 -5.26 -7.11
CA VAL A 100 -11.34 -3.98 -7.83
C VAL A 100 -11.08 -4.11 -9.33
N ASN A 101 -10.61 -5.28 -9.79
CA ASN A 101 -10.31 -5.49 -11.19
C ASN A 101 -10.62 -6.93 -11.64
N GLU A 102 -11.61 -7.06 -12.53
CA GLU A 102 -12.10 -8.33 -13.06
C GLU A 102 -11.04 -9.11 -13.86
N LEU A 103 -10.09 -8.42 -14.50
CA LEU A 103 -8.98 -9.05 -15.24
C LEU A 103 -8.16 -9.97 -14.32
N PHE A 104 -7.99 -9.57 -13.06
CA PHE A 104 -7.25 -10.33 -12.06
C PHE A 104 -8.16 -11.28 -11.24
N ASN A 105 -9.48 -11.23 -11.43
CA ASN A 105 -10.48 -12.05 -10.72
C ASN A 105 -10.72 -13.42 -11.37
N ASN A 106 -9.65 -14.16 -11.61
CA ASN A 106 -9.73 -15.52 -12.15
C ASN A 106 -8.55 -16.36 -11.66
N HIS A 107 -8.53 -17.62 -12.09
CA HIS A 107 -7.49 -18.57 -11.74
C HIS A 107 -6.40 -18.68 -12.82
N MET A 108 -6.30 -17.72 -13.75
CA MET A 108 -5.31 -17.73 -14.82
C MET A 108 -4.04 -16.99 -14.40
N HIS A 109 -2.91 -17.38 -14.99
CA HIS A 109 -1.72 -16.54 -14.96
C HIS A 109 -1.99 -15.25 -15.72
N GLN A 110 -1.43 -14.15 -15.23
CA GLN A 110 -1.56 -12.83 -15.84
C GLN A 110 -0.17 -12.30 -16.17
N ASP A 111 -0.11 -11.32 -17.07
CA ASP A 111 1.13 -10.65 -17.40
C ASP A 111 1.61 -9.78 -16.22
N ALA A 112 2.84 -10.01 -15.76
CA ALA A 112 3.43 -9.26 -14.66
C ALA A 112 3.62 -7.77 -15.00
N HIS A 113 3.92 -7.45 -16.27
CA HIS A 113 4.05 -6.08 -16.74
C HIS A 113 2.70 -5.37 -16.72
N GLU A 114 1.63 -6.03 -17.18
CA GLU A 114 0.27 -5.49 -17.13
C GLU A 114 -0.19 -5.24 -15.69
N PHE A 115 0.08 -6.19 -14.79
CA PHE A 115 -0.20 -6.01 -13.36
C PHE A 115 0.57 -4.84 -12.75
N LEU A 116 1.87 -4.69 -13.05
CA LEU A 116 2.68 -3.58 -12.54
C LEU A 116 2.13 -2.23 -13.02
N ASN A 117 1.83 -2.12 -14.32
CA ASN A 117 1.30 -0.89 -14.90
C ASN A 117 -0.06 -0.53 -14.24
N TYR A 118 -0.96 -1.50 -14.13
CA TYR A 118 -2.23 -1.32 -13.43
C TYR A 118 -2.03 -0.84 -11.99
N LEU A 119 -1.18 -1.53 -11.21
CA LEU A 119 -0.97 -1.22 -9.79
C LEU A 119 -0.45 0.21 -9.57
N LEU A 120 0.49 0.67 -10.40
CA LEU A 120 1.05 2.01 -10.28
C LEU A 120 0.04 3.09 -10.64
N ASN A 121 -0.74 2.90 -11.71
CA ASN A 121 -1.78 3.85 -12.09
C ASN A 121 -2.90 3.91 -11.05
N GLU A 122 -3.36 2.76 -10.55
CA GLU A 122 -4.39 2.71 -9.50
C GLU A 122 -3.89 3.40 -8.22
N ALA A 123 -2.62 3.18 -7.84
CA ALA A 123 -2.03 3.87 -6.69
C ALA A 123 -1.98 5.39 -6.88
N ALA A 124 -1.63 5.88 -8.08
CA ALA A 124 -1.63 7.29 -8.41
C ALA A 124 -3.05 7.89 -8.32
N ASP A 125 -4.03 7.23 -8.94
CA ASP A 125 -5.43 7.68 -8.92
C ASP A 125 -5.99 7.75 -7.49
N LEU A 126 -5.67 6.77 -6.64
CA LEU A 126 -6.10 6.76 -5.24
C LEU A 126 -5.46 7.90 -4.43
N LEU A 127 -4.18 8.21 -4.67
CA LEU A 127 -3.50 9.33 -4.03
C LEU A 127 -4.10 10.67 -4.45
N GLU A 128 -4.35 10.87 -5.75
CA GLU A 128 -4.98 12.09 -6.25
C GLU A 128 -6.38 12.29 -5.67
N LYS A 129 -7.19 11.21 -5.61
CA LYS A 129 -8.52 11.25 -4.98
C LYS A 129 -8.45 11.66 -3.51
N ARG A 130 -7.46 11.17 -2.76
CA ARG A 130 -7.27 11.53 -1.33
C ARG A 130 -6.84 12.99 -1.16
N ASN A 131 -5.94 13.47 -2.00
CA ASN A 131 -5.49 14.86 -1.95
C ASN A 131 -6.65 15.84 -2.20
N LYS A 132 -7.49 15.56 -3.21
CA LYS A 132 -8.69 16.36 -3.49
C LYS A 132 -9.66 16.39 -2.31
N LYS A 133 -9.95 15.23 -1.70
CA LYS A 133 -10.79 15.15 -0.49
C LYS A 133 -10.22 15.97 0.69
N ALA A 134 -8.90 16.00 0.86
CA ALA A 134 -8.25 16.76 1.92
C ALA A 134 -8.35 18.28 1.69
N GLU A 135 -8.22 18.74 0.44
CA GLU A 135 -8.40 20.14 0.07
C GLU A 135 -9.85 20.61 0.27
N GLU A 136 -10.83 19.79 -0.11
CA GLU A 136 -12.26 20.09 0.07
C GLU A 136 -12.65 20.22 1.55
N ASN A 137 -12.14 19.35 2.41
CA ASN A 137 -12.41 19.41 3.86
C ASN A 137 -11.78 20.63 4.54
N ASN A 138 -10.65 21.15 4.04
CA ASN A 138 -10.00 22.35 4.58
C ASN A 138 -10.60 23.67 4.05
N GLY A 139 -11.38 23.63 2.97
CA GLY A 139 -12.00 24.81 2.34
C GLY A 139 -13.30 25.30 3.00
N GLY A 140 -13.83 24.57 3.98
CA GLY A 140 -15.14 24.84 4.61
C GLY A 140 -15.18 25.92 5.70
N ASP A 141 -14.04 26.42 6.19
CA ASP A 141 -13.98 27.40 7.30
C ASP A 141 -13.72 28.84 6.82
N LYS A 142 -14.55 29.36 5.90
CA LYS A 142 -14.58 30.79 5.57
C LYS A 142 -15.98 31.26 5.17
N SER A 143 -16.83 31.52 6.17
CA SER A 143 -17.89 32.57 6.22
C SER A 143 -18.77 32.27 7.45
N ASP A 144 -18.86 33.12 8.46
CA ASP A 144 -19.74 34.29 8.42
C ASP A 144 -19.29 35.38 9.42
N GLY A 145 -19.16 36.59 8.90
CA GLY A 145 -18.81 37.80 9.63
C GLY A 145 -19.17 39.03 8.82
N GLY A 146 -20.30 38.96 8.10
CA GLY A 146 -20.86 40.06 7.32
C GLY A 146 -21.83 40.89 8.14
N SER A 147 -21.32 41.67 9.11
CA SER A 147 -22.13 42.73 9.74
C SER A 147 -22.18 43.94 8.81
N GLY A 148 -23.21 43.99 7.97
CA GLY A 148 -23.60 45.19 7.25
C GLY A 148 -24.14 46.26 8.20
N SER A 149 -23.66 47.49 8.01
CA SER A 149 -24.38 48.69 8.46
C SER A 149 -24.12 49.80 7.44
N GLY A 150 -25.10 50.00 6.56
CA GLY A 150 -25.23 51.18 5.73
C GLY A 150 -26.23 52.16 6.33
N SER A 151 -26.04 53.45 6.01
CA SER A 151 -26.99 54.58 5.91
C SER A 151 -26.35 55.82 6.53
N GLY A 152 -25.91 56.81 5.74
CA GLY A 152 -26.72 57.94 5.23
C GLY A 152 -26.13 59.22 5.86
N GLY A 153 -25.91 60.36 5.23
CA GLY A 153 -26.51 60.99 4.06
C GLY A 153 -26.93 62.41 4.47
N GLY A 154 -26.17 63.43 4.03
CA GLY A 154 -26.62 64.82 3.79
C GLY A 154 -26.98 65.73 4.97
N GLY A 155 -26.50 66.98 4.92
CA GLY A 155 -27.02 68.12 5.69
C GLY A 155 -25.95 68.95 6.36
#